data_AF-A0A7V0ITY3-F1
#
_entry.id   AF-A0A7V0ITY3-F1
#
_cell.length_a   1.000
_cell.length_b   1.000
_cell.length_c   1.000
_cell.angle_alpha   90.00
_cell.angle_beta   90.00
_cell.angle_gamma   90.00
#
_symmetry.space_group_name_H-M   'P 1'
#
loop_
_entity.id
_entity.type
_entity.pdbx_description
1 polymer ?
#
loop_
_entity_poly.entity_id
_entity_poly.type
_entity_poly.pdbx_seq_one_letter_code
_entity_poly.pdbx_strand_id
1 'polypeptide(L)'
;MDGDPTYPSIDALPERPTILNFVVPPDQTLKVLRDAVRLGYHNVWIQPGAESPEVMAFVQEHGFNYLANACIMVRSRIRSEA
;
A
#
# COMPACT_ATOMS: atom_id res chain seq x y z
N MET A 1 14.63 5.56 11.78
CA MET A 1 15.34 6.71 11.20
C MET A 1 14.74 7.95 11.83
N ASP A 2 15.56 8.93 12.22
CA ASP A 2 15.18 10.26 12.70
C ASP A 2 14.02 10.37 13.72
N GLY A 3 13.84 9.36 14.58
CA GLY A 3 12.88 9.38 15.68
C GLY A 3 11.50 8.80 15.38
N ASP A 4 11.19 8.46 14.12
CA ASP A 4 9.90 7.84 13.78
C ASP A 4 9.87 6.37 14.22
N PRO A 5 8.82 5.94 14.95
CA PRO A 5 8.68 4.56 15.38
C PRO A 5 8.43 3.63 14.19
N THR A 6 9.11 2.49 14.19
CA THR A 6 8.89 1.41 13.23
C THR A 6 8.12 0.28 13.88
N TYR A 7 7.09 -0.21 13.20
CA TYR A 7 6.24 -1.28 13.70
C TYR A 7 6.48 -2.57 12.90
N PRO A 8 6.41 -3.75 13.53
CA PRO A 8 6.68 -5.02 12.87
C PRO A 8 5.59 -5.42 11.86
N SER A 9 4.40 -4.82 11.98
CA SER A 9 3.21 -5.18 11.20
C SER A 9 2.17 -4.06 11.22
N ILE A 10 1.21 -4.10 10.30
CA ILE A 10 0.16 -3.08 10.17
C ILE A 10 -0.92 -3.17 11.26
N ASP A 11 -1.02 -4.28 11.99
CA ASP A 11 -1.88 -4.42 13.18
C ASP A 11 -1.20 -3.93 14.48
N ALA A 12 0.11 -3.68 14.46
CA ALA A 12 0.83 -3.08 15.57
C ALA A 12 0.83 -1.54 15.53
N LEU A 13 0.23 -0.92 14.51
CA LEU A 13 0.14 0.52 14.39
C LEU A 13 -0.80 1.10 15.47
N PRO A 14 -0.40 2.18 16.18
CA PRO A 14 -1.22 2.78 17.23
C PRO A 14 -2.46 3.48 16.68
N GLU A 15 -2.40 3.91 15.41
CA GLU A 15 -3.47 4.59 14.70
C GLU A 15 -3.68 3.93 13.34
N ARG A 16 -4.93 3.93 12.87
CA ARG A 16 -5.30 3.32 11.60
C ARG A 16 -4.96 4.27 10.44
N PRO A 17 -3.99 3.94 9.56
CA PRO A 17 -3.66 4.79 8.42
C PRO A 17 -4.80 4.80 7.39
N THR A 18 -4.90 5.90 6.64
CA THR A 18 -5.88 6.08 5.57
C THR A 18 -5.47 5.37 4.28
N ILE A 19 -4.17 5.22 4.02
CA ILE A 19 -3.57 4.59 2.84
C ILE A 19 -2.37 3.76 3.27
N LEU A 20 -2.24 2.54 2.75
CA LEU A 20 -1.03 1.74 2.88
C LEU A 20 -0.14 1.91 1.64
N ASN A 21 1.09 2.43 1.82
CA ASN A 21 2.05 2.65 0.73
C ASN A 21 3.12 1.54 0.71
N PHE A 22 3.12 0.73 -0.34
CA PHE A 22 3.96 -0.48 -0.46
C PHE A 22 5.24 -0.15 -1.20
N VAL A 23 6.38 -0.30 -0.51
CA VAL A 23 7.75 -0.09 -1.03
C VAL A 23 8.61 -1.33 -0.74
N VAL A 24 8.03 -2.50 -0.95
CA VAL A 24 8.63 -3.82 -0.65
C VAL A 24 8.49 -4.73 -1.87
N PRO A 25 9.29 -5.81 -1.97
CA PRO A 25 9.18 -6.75 -3.08
C PRO A 25 7.77 -7.40 -3.18
N PRO A 26 7.37 -7.89 -4.36
CA PRO A 26 5.99 -8.33 -4.59
C PRO A 26 5.49 -9.47 -3.69
N ASP A 27 6.36 -10.38 -3.27
CA ASP A 27 6.02 -11.46 -2.35
C ASP A 27 5.65 -10.93 -0.96
N GLN A 28 6.36 -9.90 -0.50
CA GLN A 28 6.05 -9.19 0.75
C GLN A 28 4.81 -8.32 0.60
N THR A 29 4.62 -7.66 -0.55
CA THR A 29 3.39 -6.92 -0.86
C THR A 29 2.17 -7.82 -0.72
N LEU A 30 2.19 -9.02 -1.31
CA LEU A 30 1.08 -9.95 -1.24
C LEU A 30 0.78 -10.44 0.19
N LYS A 31 1.82 -10.66 1.02
CA LYS A 31 1.63 -11.01 2.44
C LYS A 31 0.91 -9.91 3.20
N VAL A 32 1.37 -8.67 3.06
CA VAL A 32 0.78 -7.51 3.75
C VAL A 32 -0.62 -7.18 3.20
N LEU A 33 -0.90 -7.42 1.92
CA LEU A 33 -2.25 -7.27 1.35
C LEU A 33 -3.25 -8.27 1.95
N ARG A 34 -2.83 -9.51 2.28
CA ARG A 34 -3.70 -10.46 2.98
C ARG A 34 -4.03 -9.98 4.40
N ASP A 35 -3.05 -9.41 5.10
CA ASP A 35 -3.30 -8.76 6.39
C ASP A 35 -4.22 -7.54 6.23
N ALA A 36 -4.04 -6.77 5.16
CA ALA A 36 -4.88 -5.61 4.85
C ALA A 36 -6.36 -6.02 4.72
N VAL A 37 -6.68 -7.09 3.98
CA VAL A 37 -8.04 -7.64 3.90
C VAL A 37 -8.55 -8.04 5.28
N ARG A 38 -7.76 -8.82 6.04
CA ARG A 38 -8.13 -9.30 7.38
C ARG A 38 -8.47 -8.16 8.34
N LEU A 39 -7.78 -7.02 8.23
CA LEU A 39 -7.91 -5.85 9.10
C LEU A 39 -8.86 -4.78 8.54
N GLY A 40 -9.42 -4.99 7.34
CA GLY A 40 -10.36 -4.09 6.67
C GLY A 40 -9.72 -2.84 6.03
N TYR A 41 -8.44 -2.88 5.68
CA TYR A 41 -7.79 -1.82 4.91
C TYR A 41 -8.09 -2.02 3.43
N HIS A 42 -8.56 -0.96 2.76
CA HIS A 42 -8.97 -1.04 1.35
C HIS A 42 -8.27 -0.03 0.44
N ASN A 43 -7.59 0.99 0.98
CA ASN A 43 -6.85 1.97 0.19
C ASN A 43 -5.36 1.62 0.17
N VAL A 44 -4.82 1.32 -1.02
CA VAL A 44 -3.44 0.89 -1.17
C VAL A 44 -2.74 1.63 -2.30
N TRP A 45 -1.46 1.95 -2.09
CA TRP A 45 -0.60 2.53 -3.11
C TRP A 45 0.60 1.62 -3.32
N ILE A 46 0.69 1.01 -4.49
CA ILE A 46 1.75 0.08 -4.88
C ILE A 46 2.80 0.89 -5.65
N GLN A 47 3.96 1.12 -5.02
CA GLN A 47 5.07 1.81 -5.70
C GLN A 47 5.63 0.96 -6.84
N PRO A 48 6.24 1.57 -7.87
CA PRO A 48 6.93 0.83 -8.92
C PRO A 48 7.94 -0.18 -8.36
N GLY A 49 7.86 -1.42 -8.84
CA GLY A 49 8.66 -2.56 -8.36
C GLY A 49 8.05 -3.34 -7.20
N ALA A 50 6.95 -2.88 -6.59
CA ALA A 50 6.22 -3.61 -5.57
C ALA A 50 5.05 -4.44 -6.13
N GLU A 51 4.75 -4.26 -7.41
CA GLU A 51 3.74 -4.98 -8.18
C GLU A 51 4.25 -6.30 -8.78
N SER A 52 3.31 -7.21 -9.01
CA SER A 52 3.43 -8.38 -9.88
C SER A 52 2.05 -8.71 -10.44
N PRO A 53 1.93 -9.58 -11.46
CA PRO A 53 0.63 -10.06 -11.93
C PRO A 53 -0.26 -10.59 -10.79
N GLU A 54 0.31 -11.30 -9.83
CA GLU A 54 -0.39 -11.85 -8.66
C GLU A 54 -0.86 -10.75 -7.71
N VAL A 55 -0.01 -9.75 -7.44
CA VAL A 55 -0.38 -8.60 -6.61
C VAL A 55 -1.53 -7.83 -7.27
N MET A 56 -1.46 -7.59 -8.59
CA MET A 56 -2.50 -6.88 -9.33
C MET A 56 -3.82 -7.64 -9.35
N ALA A 57 -3.77 -8.95 -9.58
CA ALA A 57 -4.96 -9.80 -9.50
C ALA A 57 -5.58 -9.78 -8.10
N PHE A 58 -4.76 -9.88 -7.06
CA PHE A 58 -5.23 -9.89 -5.67
C PHE A 58 -5.96 -8.60 -5.30
N VAL A 59 -5.40 -7.43 -5.63
CA VAL A 59 -6.05 -6.15 -5.30
C VAL A 59 -7.36 -5.94 -6.05
N GLN A 60 -7.45 -6.43 -7.28
CA GLN A 60 -8.67 -6.40 -8.07
C GLN A 60 -9.75 -7.34 -7.53
N GLU A 61 -9.39 -8.60 -7.25
CA GLU A 61 -10.30 -9.62 -6.72
C GLU A 61 -10.93 -9.22 -5.38
N HIS A 62 -10.15 -8.55 -4.53
CA HIS A 62 -10.58 -8.14 -3.19
C HIS A 62 -11.14 -6.71 -3.13
N GLY A 63 -11.34 -6.05 -4.29
CA GLY A 63 -12.01 -4.76 -4.37
C GLY A 63 -11.26 -3.62 -3.68
N PHE A 64 -9.93 -3.63 -3.69
CA PHE A 64 -9.15 -2.52 -3.16
C PHE A 64 -9.34 -1.26 -4.02
N ASN A 65 -9.37 -0.11 -3.37
CA ASN A 65 -9.10 1.18 -4.02
C ASN A 65 -7.58 1.34 -4.13
N TYR A 66 -7.02 1.11 -5.32
CA TYR A 66 -5.58 1.04 -5.51
C TYR A 66 -5.04 2.02 -6.55
N LEU A 67 -3.80 2.44 -6.33
CA LEU A 67 -2.96 3.07 -7.34
C LEU A 67 -1.66 2.27 -7.46
N ALA A 68 -1.32 1.85 -8.67
CA ALA A 68 -0.12 1.06 -8.96
C ALA A 68 0.75 1.72 -10.04
N ASN A 69 2.01 1.29 -10.17
CA ASN A 69 2.96 1.79 -11.18
C ASN A 69 3.16 3.32 -11.12
N ALA A 70 3.04 3.89 -9.93
CA ALA A 70 3.01 5.33 -9.72
C ALA A 70 3.83 5.70 -8.48
N CYS A 71 4.83 6.57 -8.64
CA CYS A 71 5.59 7.04 -7.49
C CYS A 71 4.76 8.01 -6.63
N ILE A 72 4.63 7.75 -5.32
CA ILE A 72 3.87 8.64 -4.41
C ILE A 72 4.50 10.02 -4.33
N MET A 73 5.83 10.12 -4.37
CA MET A 73 6.53 11.40 -4.31
C MET A 73 6.34 12.24 -5.57
N VAL A 74 5.98 11.63 -6.70
CA VAL A 74 5.77 12.33 -7.98
C VAL A 74 4.28 12.65 -8.17
N ARG A 75 3.42 11.64 -8.06
CA ARG A 75 1.98 11.80 -8.34
C ARG A 75 1.25 12.64 -7.30
N SER A 76 1.60 12.55 -6.02
CA SER A 76 0.94 13.35 -4.97
C SER A 76 1.16 14.86 -5.12
N ARG A 77 2.20 15.26 -5.87
CA ARG A 77 2.53 16.67 -6.14
C ARG A 77 1.79 17.27 -7.32
N ILE A 78 1.09 16.44 -8.11
CA ILE A 78 0.26 16.92 -9.21
C ILE A 78 -1.05 17.43 -8.60
N ARG A 79 -1.15 18.75 -8.42
CA ARG A 79 -2.43 19.39 -8.16
C ARG A 79 -3.28 19.23 -9.41
N SER A 80 -4.44 18.57 -9.29
CA SER A 80 -5.49 18.74 -10.28
C SER A 80 -5.91 20.21 -10.25
N GLU A 81 -5.66 20.93 -11.35
CA GLU A 81 -6.34 22.19 -11.60
C GLU A 81 -7.82 21.84 -11.76
N ALA A 82 -8.61 22.18 -10.76
CA ALA A 82 -10.05 22.35 -10.86
C ALA A 82 -10.33 23.85 -11.00
#